data_AF-A0A1Y1S839-F1
#
_entry.id   AF-A0A1Y1S839-F1
#
_cell.length_a   1.000
_cell.length_b   1.000
_cell.length_c   1.000
_cell.angle_alpha   90.00
_cell.angle_beta   90.00
_cell.angle_gamma   90.00
#
_symmetry.space_group_name_H-M   'P 1'
#
loop_
_entity.id
_entity.type
_entity.pdbx_description
1 polymer ?
#
loop_
_entity_poly.entity_id
_entity_poly.type
_entity_poly.pdbx_seq_one_letter_code
_entity_poly.pdbx_strand_id
1 'polypeptide(L)'
;MNKLLAHVEANRSNHGYVKHSFEQYKRYNNKMVQKCMKDGSDTTLYKLEKNLCKFHLFGTTRHLTKCINILKKAEQTDDVTAYRMYIQTFIRNKRNEFNQDEFIETWKMINNGFYYTFNSDMVALNENRVNLDKLKTRLLWNDIELLFDSQTHLNLLKQFNKRVLKDDYRFNAQIAFKCFKFDEFREKLDTFPTAQYGTILTFVRSFSIFTNEFVAFLDDNFVSSEFVVEYDRSLTNLLNQMTEALMKPNSKMCLELNETKFSSHFIELITDQSQHIIRSKSDMIKLILAEFDRITEVTVPKRNMPLLPIFYDLACEYIEFPPVDELAEQVDALKLTRQQ
;
A
#
# COMPACT_ATOMS: atom_id res chain seq x y z
N MET A 1 -13.94 7.47 -27.23
CA MET A 1 -13.36 7.96 -25.95
C MET A 1 -11.88 7.58 -25.95
N ASN A 2 -11.00 8.54 -26.22
CA ASN A 2 -9.55 8.31 -26.29
C ASN A 2 -9.02 8.00 -24.89
N LYS A 3 -8.60 6.75 -24.67
CA LYS A 3 -8.00 6.26 -23.41
C LYS A 3 -6.47 6.23 -23.53
N LEU A 4 -5.86 7.32 -23.99
CA LEU A 4 -4.42 7.38 -24.29
C LEU A 4 -3.60 6.99 -23.05
N LEU A 5 -3.91 7.57 -21.89
CA LEU A 5 -3.13 7.30 -20.66
C LEU A 5 -3.25 5.84 -20.23
N ALA A 6 -4.46 5.26 -20.27
CA ALA A 6 -4.66 3.86 -19.92
C ALA A 6 -3.97 2.90 -20.89
N HIS A 7 -3.95 3.20 -22.20
CA HIS A 7 -3.21 2.40 -23.17
C HIS A 7 -1.70 2.49 -22.99
N VAL A 8 -1.19 3.68 -22.64
CA VAL A 8 0.23 3.85 -22.30
C VAL A 8 0.58 3.02 -21.06
N GLU A 9 -0.20 3.13 -19.99
CA GLU A 9 -0.01 2.38 -18.75
C GLU A 9 0.05 0.86 -19.02
N ALA A 10 -0.93 0.33 -19.74
CA ALA A 10 -0.96 -1.08 -20.10
C ALA A 10 0.27 -1.52 -20.91
N ASN A 11 0.72 -0.70 -21.86
CA ASN A 11 1.90 -1.01 -22.67
C ASN A 11 3.18 -0.97 -21.83
N ARG A 12 3.32 0.02 -20.95
CA ARG A 12 4.49 0.18 -20.08
C ARG A 12 4.63 -0.99 -19.12
N SER A 13 3.53 -1.43 -18.50
CA SER A 13 3.51 -2.57 -17.58
C SER A 13 3.92 -3.88 -18.25
N ASN A 14 3.52 -4.09 -19.51
CA ASN A 14 3.73 -5.37 -20.19
C ASN A 14 5.05 -5.51 -20.97
N HIS A 15 5.72 -4.39 -21.29
CA HIS A 15 6.78 -4.39 -22.30
C HIS A 15 8.13 -3.80 -21.83
N GLY A 16 8.38 -3.82 -20.52
CA GLY A 16 9.70 -3.58 -19.93
C GLY A 16 9.96 -2.17 -19.42
N TYR A 17 9.00 -1.25 -19.52
CA TYR A 17 9.16 0.11 -18.98
C TYR A 17 9.34 0.11 -17.45
N VAL A 18 8.49 -0.63 -16.74
CA VAL A 18 8.54 -0.77 -15.26
C VAL A 18 9.89 -1.30 -14.77
N LYS A 19 10.54 -2.14 -15.58
CA LYS A 19 11.87 -2.71 -15.29
C LYS A 19 13.03 -1.82 -15.76
N HIS A 20 12.75 -0.55 -16.07
CA HIS A 20 13.68 0.41 -16.67
C HIS A 20 14.41 -0.11 -17.92
N SER A 21 13.82 -1.09 -18.62
CA SER A 21 14.37 -1.70 -19.83
C SER A 21 13.96 -0.89 -21.06
N PHE A 22 14.37 0.38 -21.10
CA PHE A 22 13.92 1.36 -22.10
C PHE A 22 14.29 0.97 -23.54
N GLU A 23 15.38 0.22 -23.76
CA GLU A 23 15.74 -0.26 -25.09
C GLU A 23 14.78 -1.35 -25.58
N GLN A 24 14.34 -2.26 -24.69
CA GLN A 24 13.32 -3.26 -25.01
C GLN A 24 11.99 -2.60 -25.32
N TYR A 25 11.55 -1.66 -24.48
CA TYR A 25 10.29 -0.96 -24.66
C TYR A 25 10.29 -0.09 -25.94
N LYS A 26 11.41 0.57 -26.26
CA LYS A 26 11.62 1.27 -27.53
C LYS A 26 11.51 0.34 -28.74
N ARG A 27 12.09 -0.87 -28.68
CA ARG A 27 11.98 -1.88 -29.75
C ARG A 27 10.53 -2.31 -29.96
N TYR A 28 9.78 -2.55 -28.87
CA TYR A 28 8.35 -2.83 -28.92
C TYR A 28 7.58 -1.69 -29.63
N ASN A 29 7.77 -0.44 -29.18
CA ASN A 29 7.10 0.72 -29.77
C ASN A 29 7.44 0.89 -31.26
N ASN A 30 8.70 0.63 -31.67
CA ASN A 30 9.08 0.64 -33.09
C ASN A 30 8.32 -0.40 -33.92
N LYS A 31 8.20 -1.64 -33.41
CA LYS A 31 7.44 -2.70 -34.08
C LYS A 31 5.96 -2.30 -34.22
N MET A 32 5.37 -1.72 -33.18
CA MET A 32 3.98 -1.27 -33.22
C MET A 32 3.76 -0.10 -34.18
N VAL A 33 4.68 0.86 -34.28
CA VAL A 33 4.61 1.91 -35.31
C VAL A 33 4.59 1.30 -36.72
N GLN A 34 5.47 0.33 -37.00
CA GLN A 34 5.51 -0.32 -38.32
C GLN A 34 4.24 -1.10 -38.62
N LYS A 35 3.70 -1.81 -37.62
CA LYS A 35 2.43 -2.54 -37.75
C LYS A 35 1.28 -1.57 -38.03
N CYS A 36 1.13 -0.51 -37.23
CA CYS A 36 0.07 0.47 -37.42
C CYS A 36 0.16 1.19 -38.77
N MET A 37 1.36 1.47 -39.28
CA MET A 37 1.55 2.04 -40.62
C MET A 37 1.07 1.09 -41.73
N LYS A 38 1.29 -0.22 -41.59
CA LYS A 38 0.80 -1.22 -42.55
C LYS A 38 -0.73 -1.34 -42.49
N ASP A 39 -1.27 -1.27 -41.29
CA ASP A 39 -2.71 -1.45 -41.02
C ASP A 39 -3.51 -0.14 -41.19
N GLY A 40 -2.87 0.98 -41.54
CA GLY A 40 -3.50 2.30 -41.67
C GLY A 40 -4.05 2.89 -40.35
N SER A 41 -3.60 2.38 -39.20
CA SER A 41 -4.09 2.78 -37.87
C SER A 41 -3.23 3.86 -37.20
N ASP A 42 -3.76 4.47 -36.14
CA ASP A 42 -3.06 5.55 -35.43
C ASP A 42 -1.73 5.08 -34.82
N THR A 43 -0.70 5.90 -35.01
CA THR A 43 0.68 5.65 -34.55
C THR A 43 1.09 6.56 -33.40
N THR A 44 0.21 7.48 -32.99
CA THR A 44 0.51 8.59 -32.07
C THR A 44 1.11 8.10 -30.76
N LEU A 45 0.42 7.21 -30.04
CA LEU A 45 0.89 6.63 -28.77
C LEU A 45 2.32 6.08 -28.88
N TYR A 46 2.55 5.19 -29.85
CA TYR A 46 3.83 4.50 -29.98
C TYR A 46 4.97 5.45 -30.38
N LYS A 47 4.67 6.52 -31.12
CA LYS A 47 5.66 7.57 -31.43
C LYS A 47 6.02 8.40 -30.19
N LEU A 48 5.05 8.70 -29.33
CA LEU A 48 5.27 9.40 -28.05
C LEU A 48 6.17 8.56 -27.14
N GLU A 49 5.77 7.32 -26.85
CA GLU A 49 6.49 6.43 -25.94
C GLU A 49 7.89 6.07 -26.46
N LYS A 50 8.07 5.91 -27.78
CA LYS A 50 9.38 5.76 -28.41
C LYS A 50 10.31 6.94 -28.13
N ASN A 51 9.79 8.17 -28.24
CA ASN A 51 10.60 9.37 -27.99
C ASN A 51 10.88 9.54 -26.49
N LEU A 52 9.94 9.21 -25.62
CA LEU A 52 10.19 9.16 -24.18
C LEU A 52 11.29 8.15 -23.82
N CYS A 53 11.28 6.94 -24.40
CA CYS A 53 12.38 5.98 -24.22
C CYS A 53 13.74 6.57 -24.64
N LYS A 54 13.79 7.28 -25.78
CA LYS A 54 15.02 7.92 -26.23
C LYS A 54 15.49 9.01 -25.27
N PHE A 55 14.56 9.73 -24.64
CA PHE A 55 14.90 10.66 -23.59
C PHE A 55 15.55 9.95 -22.39
N HIS A 56 14.98 8.87 -21.88
CA HIS A 56 15.60 8.12 -20.78
C HIS A 56 16.96 7.50 -21.16
N LEU A 57 17.15 7.07 -22.41
CA LEU A 57 18.40 6.47 -22.88
C LEU A 57 19.52 7.49 -23.11
N PHE A 58 19.19 8.69 -23.60
CA PHE A 58 20.20 9.67 -24.06
C PHE A 58 20.22 10.96 -23.23
N GLY A 59 19.26 11.18 -22.34
CA GLY A 59 19.14 12.39 -21.52
C GLY A 59 18.73 13.67 -22.27
N THR A 60 18.49 13.62 -23.58
CA THR A 60 18.26 14.83 -24.39
C THR A 60 16.78 15.23 -24.50
N THR A 61 16.46 16.48 -24.17
CA THR A 61 15.09 17.03 -24.24
C THR A 61 14.55 17.15 -25.67
N ARG A 62 15.41 17.08 -26.69
CA ARG A 62 15.02 17.11 -28.12
C ARG A 62 13.95 16.06 -28.45
N HIS A 63 14.02 14.88 -27.83
CA HIS A 63 13.03 13.82 -28.04
C HIS A 63 11.69 14.16 -27.39
N LEU A 64 11.69 14.77 -26.22
CA LEU A 64 10.48 15.25 -25.54
C LEU A 64 9.82 16.39 -26.32
N THR A 65 10.60 17.31 -26.89
CA THR A 65 10.05 18.36 -27.78
C THR A 65 9.34 17.77 -29.00
N LYS A 66 9.83 16.64 -29.53
CA LYS A 66 9.11 15.91 -30.60
C LYS A 66 7.77 15.37 -30.10
N CYS A 67 7.68 14.88 -28.86
CA CYS A 67 6.40 14.49 -28.27
C CYS A 67 5.43 15.68 -28.21
N ILE A 68 5.88 16.84 -27.74
CA ILE A 68 5.05 18.06 -27.71
C ILE A 68 4.51 18.41 -29.10
N ASN A 69 5.36 18.34 -30.13
CA ASN A 69 4.92 18.63 -31.50
C ASN A 69 3.93 17.62 -32.07
N ILE A 70 4.00 16.35 -31.65
CA ILE A 70 3.01 15.33 -31.99
C ILE A 70 1.68 15.67 -31.29
N LEU A 71 1.72 15.95 -29.98
CA LEU A 71 0.52 16.24 -29.17
C LEU A 71 -0.19 17.53 -29.60
N LYS A 72 0.54 18.53 -30.08
CA LYS A 72 -0.04 19.78 -30.65
C LYS A 72 -0.89 19.53 -31.89
N LYS A 73 -0.63 18.44 -32.63
CA LYS A 73 -1.37 18.08 -33.86
C LYS A 73 -2.48 17.05 -33.60
N ALA A 74 -2.50 16.44 -32.42
CA ALA A 74 -3.53 15.50 -32.03
C ALA A 74 -4.81 16.23 -31.64
N GLU A 75 -5.94 15.52 -31.68
CA GLU A 75 -7.20 15.99 -31.10
C GLU A 75 -6.98 16.31 -29.60
N GLN A 76 -7.40 17.50 -29.18
CA GLN A 76 -7.19 17.94 -27.79
C GLN A 76 -8.25 17.32 -26.89
N THR A 77 -7.87 16.23 -26.21
CA THR A 77 -8.64 15.60 -25.14
C THR A 77 -7.95 15.84 -23.79
N ASP A 78 -8.65 15.53 -22.69
CA ASP A 78 -8.09 15.61 -21.34
C ASP A 78 -6.83 14.74 -21.20
N ASP A 79 -6.86 13.51 -21.73
CA ASP A 79 -5.71 12.60 -21.75
C ASP A 79 -4.51 13.15 -22.53
N VAL A 80 -4.76 13.75 -23.71
CA VAL A 80 -3.70 14.37 -24.53
C VAL A 80 -3.11 15.57 -23.81
N THR A 81 -3.94 16.36 -23.14
CA THR A 81 -3.52 17.50 -22.33
C THR A 81 -2.69 17.06 -21.14
N ALA A 82 -3.15 16.07 -20.38
CA ALA A 82 -2.44 15.50 -19.24
C ALA A 82 -1.09 14.90 -19.65
N TYR A 83 -1.05 14.13 -20.74
CA TYR A 83 0.21 13.59 -21.27
C TYR A 83 1.15 14.71 -21.75
N ARG A 84 0.62 15.79 -22.34
CA ARG A 84 1.43 16.95 -22.74
C ARG A 84 2.07 17.63 -21.54
N MET A 85 1.30 17.88 -20.48
CA MET A 85 1.79 18.48 -19.24
C MET A 85 2.85 17.60 -18.59
N TYR A 86 2.60 16.29 -18.52
CA TYR A 86 3.59 15.29 -18.09
C TYR A 86 4.94 15.43 -18.83
N ILE A 87 4.92 15.49 -20.17
CA ILE A 87 6.15 15.67 -20.95
C ILE A 87 6.79 17.05 -20.69
N GLN A 88 6.00 18.10 -20.51
CA GLN A 88 6.52 19.43 -20.19
C GLN A 88 7.25 19.44 -18.86
N THR A 89 6.75 18.73 -17.83
CA THR A 89 7.41 18.58 -16.54
C THR A 89 8.80 17.98 -16.67
N PHE A 90 8.99 16.94 -17.48
CA PHE A 90 10.32 16.38 -17.76
C PHE A 90 11.26 17.39 -18.43
N ILE A 91 10.77 18.14 -19.42
CA ILE A 91 11.58 19.13 -20.15
C ILE A 91 12.05 20.22 -19.18
N ARG A 92 11.14 20.77 -18.39
CA ARG A 92 11.42 21.82 -17.42
C ARG A 92 12.37 21.34 -16.33
N ASN A 93 12.16 20.14 -15.79
CA ASN A 93 13.07 19.56 -14.81
C ASN A 93 14.50 19.45 -15.37
N LYS A 94 14.67 18.99 -16.61
CA LYS A 94 15.99 18.90 -17.25
C LYS A 94 16.62 20.23 -17.62
N ARG A 95 15.84 21.32 -17.67
CA ARG A 95 16.33 22.68 -17.89
C ARG A 95 16.55 23.43 -16.57
N ASN A 96 16.33 22.80 -15.42
CA ASN A 96 16.33 23.45 -14.10
C ASN A 96 15.28 24.58 -13.99
N GLU A 97 14.17 24.45 -14.71
CA GLU A 97 13.03 25.39 -14.74
C GLU A 97 11.81 24.80 -14.01
N PHE A 98 12.05 24.11 -12.89
CA PHE A 98 10.97 23.43 -12.16
C PHE A 98 9.93 24.43 -11.65
N ASN A 99 8.66 24.20 -11.98
CA ASN A 99 7.54 24.99 -11.49
C ASN A 99 6.66 24.07 -10.62
N GLN A 100 6.52 24.43 -9.35
CA GLN A 100 5.78 23.64 -8.38
C GLN A 100 4.28 23.57 -8.69
N ASP A 101 3.64 24.70 -9.05
CA ASP A 101 2.21 24.74 -9.30
C ASP A 101 1.83 23.88 -10.51
N GLU A 102 2.60 23.97 -11.58
CA GLU A 102 2.40 23.14 -12.76
C GLU A 102 2.68 21.66 -12.50
N PHE A 103 3.68 21.34 -11.66
CA PHE A 103 3.92 19.97 -11.23
C PHE A 103 2.72 19.42 -10.47
N ILE A 104 2.16 20.18 -9.53
CA ILE A 104 0.97 19.79 -8.74
C ILE A 104 -0.25 19.61 -9.65
N GLU A 105 -0.46 20.50 -10.61
CA GLU A 105 -1.54 20.39 -11.58
C GLU A 105 -1.39 19.13 -12.44
N THR A 106 -0.19 18.90 -12.96
CA THR A 106 0.15 17.70 -13.72
C THR A 106 -0.08 16.43 -12.89
N TRP A 107 0.36 16.43 -11.63
CA TRP A 107 0.16 15.34 -10.67
C TRP A 107 -1.34 15.01 -10.52
N LYS A 108 -2.18 16.03 -10.31
CA LYS A 108 -3.63 15.85 -10.14
C LYS A 108 -4.28 15.30 -11.40
N MET A 109 -3.94 15.83 -12.58
CA MET A 109 -4.54 15.37 -13.84
C MET A 109 -4.20 13.90 -14.13
N ILE A 110 -2.95 13.49 -13.96
CA ILE A 110 -2.54 12.12 -14.27
C ILE A 110 -3.03 11.13 -13.21
N ASN A 111 -3.07 11.52 -11.93
CA ASN A 111 -3.54 10.64 -10.86
C ASN A 111 -5.08 10.56 -10.76
N ASN A 112 -5.84 11.31 -11.56
CA ASN A 112 -7.29 11.20 -11.62
C ASN A 112 -7.75 9.77 -12.02
N GLY A 113 -7.04 9.15 -12.97
CA GLY A 113 -7.29 7.75 -13.37
C GLY A 113 -6.46 6.71 -12.61
N PHE A 114 -5.53 7.15 -11.74
CA PHE A 114 -4.43 6.38 -11.16
C PHE A 114 -3.69 5.48 -12.18
N TYR A 115 -2.57 5.97 -12.70
CA TYR A 115 -1.67 5.23 -13.58
C TYR A 115 -0.31 5.06 -12.90
N TYR A 116 0.03 3.83 -12.51
CA TYR A 116 1.19 3.51 -11.66
C TYR A 116 2.50 4.00 -12.28
N THR A 117 2.72 3.78 -13.58
CA THR A 117 4.00 4.15 -14.20
C THR A 117 4.19 5.65 -14.27
N PHE A 118 3.13 6.41 -14.55
CA PHE A 118 3.20 7.86 -14.54
C PHE A 118 3.38 8.43 -13.13
N ASN A 119 2.71 7.84 -12.13
CA ASN A 119 2.88 8.22 -10.73
C ASN A 119 4.34 8.03 -10.30
N SER A 120 4.93 6.85 -10.59
CA SER A 120 6.32 6.53 -10.30
C SER A 120 7.29 7.54 -10.93
N ASP A 121 7.09 7.87 -12.21
CA ASP A 121 7.89 8.87 -12.91
C ASP A 121 7.79 10.26 -12.26
N MET A 122 6.59 10.69 -11.86
CA MET A 122 6.37 11.98 -11.22
C MET A 122 6.99 12.03 -9.81
N VAL A 123 6.91 10.94 -9.03
CA VAL A 123 7.59 10.82 -7.74
C VAL A 123 9.11 10.94 -7.92
N ALA A 124 9.68 10.25 -8.90
CA ALA A 124 11.11 10.32 -9.19
C ALA A 124 11.54 11.72 -9.63
N LEU A 125 10.70 12.44 -10.40
CA LEU A 125 10.95 13.81 -10.83
C LEU A 125 10.87 14.85 -9.71
N ASN A 126 10.13 14.56 -8.65
CA ASN A 126 9.88 15.52 -7.59
C ASN A 126 11.16 15.86 -6.80
N GLU A 127 12.09 14.92 -6.63
CA GLU A 127 13.35 15.11 -5.87
C GLU A 127 13.13 15.83 -4.52
N ASN A 128 12.04 15.49 -3.82
CA ASN A 128 11.60 16.11 -2.55
C ASN A 128 11.30 17.62 -2.58
N ARG A 129 11.14 18.23 -3.77
CA ARG A 129 10.85 19.67 -3.92
C ARG A 129 9.41 20.02 -3.53
N VAL A 130 8.46 19.11 -3.76
CA VAL A 130 7.06 19.24 -3.34
C VAL A 130 6.76 18.20 -2.27
N ASN A 131 6.12 18.62 -1.18
CA ASN A 131 5.59 17.68 -0.19
C ASN A 131 4.34 16.97 -0.77
N LEU A 132 4.55 15.80 -1.39
CA LEU A 132 3.49 15.02 -2.01
C LEU A 132 2.49 14.46 -0.98
N ASP A 133 2.86 14.31 0.28
CA ASP A 133 1.96 13.79 1.32
C ASP A 133 0.81 14.76 1.65
N LYS A 134 0.94 16.03 1.26
CA LYS A 134 -0.16 17.01 1.29
C LYS A 134 -1.15 16.83 0.14
N LEU A 135 -0.75 16.14 -0.92
CA LEU A 135 -1.58 15.88 -2.11
C LEU A 135 -2.22 14.48 -2.08
N LYS A 136 -1.69 13.59 -1.24
CA LYS A 136 -2.21 12.22 -1.07
C LYS A 136 -3.56 12.22 -0.33
N THR A 137 -4.41 11.28 -0.72
CA THR A 137 -5.63 10.92 0.01
C THR A 137 -5.26 10.13 1.25
N ARG A 138 -5.75 10.57 2.40
CA ARG A 138 -5.51 9.94 3.70
C ARG A 138 -6.70 9.06 4.08
N LEU A 139 -6.41 7.88 4.61
CA LEU A 139 -7.39 7.01 5.26
C LEU A 139 -6.80 6.54 6.58
N LEU A 140 -7.50 6.77 7.67
CA LEU A 140 -7.17 6.15 8.94
C LEU A 140 -7.90 4.80 9.02
N TRP A 141 -7.15 3.69 9.04
CA TRP A 141 -7.68 2.36 9.30
C TRP A 141 -7.32 1.97 10.73
N ASN A 142 -8.29 2.03 11.65
CA ASN A 142 -8.06 1.93 13.09
C ASN A 142 -7.01 2.95 13.57
N ASP A 143 -5.81 2.50 13.90
CA ASP A 143 -4.68 3.31 14.34
C ASP A 143 -3.56 3.46 13.27
N ILE A 144 -3.76 2.87 12.08
CA ILE A 144 -2.81 2.93 10.96
C ILE A 144 -3.24 4.01 9.96
N GLU A 145 -2.39 5.02 9.74
CA GLU A 145 -2.60 6.01 8.68
C GLU A 145 -2.10 5.48 7.33
N LEU A 146 -3.01 5.37 6.36
CA LEU A 146 -2.73 4.96 5.00
C LEU A 146 -2.78 6.17 4.06
N LEU A 147 -1.74 6.31 3.23
CA LEU A 147 -1.62 7.40 2.26
C LEU A 147 -1.67 6.85 0.83
N PHE A 148 -2.63 7.34 0.04
CA PHE A 148 -2.85 6.98 -1.35
C PHE A 148 -2.63 8.18 -2.27
N ASP A 149 -2.04 7.97 -3.44
CA ASP A 149 -1.77 9.06 -4.40
C ASP A 149 -3.01 9.81 -4.90
N SER A 150 -4.18 9.16 -4.87
CA SER A 150 -5.46 9.77 -5.20
C SER A 150 -6.64 8.99 -4.63
N GLN A 151 -7.83 9.59 -4.66
CA GLN A 151 -9.06 8.91 -4.30
C GLN A 151 -9.33 7.70 -5.22
N THR A 152 -8.97 7.81 -6.50
CA THR A 152 -9.10 6.71 -7.46
C THR A 152 -8.19 5.55 -7.10
N HIS A 153 -6.95 5.81 -6.68
CA HIS A 153 -6.04 4.76 -6.18
C HIS A 153 -6.65 4.00 -5.00
N LEU A 154 -7.18 4.73 -4.01
CA LEU A 154 -7.89 4.15 -2.86
C LEU A 154 -9.08 3.29 -3.30
N ASN A 155 -9.93 3.82 -4.18
CA ASN A 155 -11.11 3.10 -4.66
C ASN A 155 -10.73 1.83 -5.43
N LEU A 156 -9.69 1.88 -6.25
CA LEU A 156 -9.18 0.71 -6.97
C LEU A 156 -8.68 -0.37 -6.03
N LEU A 157 -7.96 0.00 -4.96
CA LEU A 157 -7.51 -0.97 -3.95
C LEU A 157 -8.66 -1.57 -3.15
N LYS A 158 -9.71 -0.80 -2.85
CA LYS A 158 -10.91 -1.27 -2.14
C LYS A 158 -11.80 -2.20 -2.98
N GLN A 159 -11.99 -1.88 -4.26
CA GLN A 159 -12.99 -2.56 -5.10
C GLN A 159 -12.50 -3.86 -5.74
N PHE A 160 -11.20 -4.04 -5.95
CA PHE A 160 -10.70 -5.14 -6.77
C PHE A 160 -10.23 -6.37 -5.97
N ASN A 161 -10.92 -7.47 -6.23
CA ASN A 161 -10.46 -8.85 -6.08
C ASN A 161 -9.04 -9.04 -6.71
N LYS A 162 -8.00 -8.81 -5.91
CA LYS A 162 -6.69 -9.49 -5.84
C LYS A 162 -5.82 -9.67 -7.11
N ARG A 163 -6.18 -9.17 -8.30
CA ARG A 163 -5.40 -9.42 -9.54
C ARG A 163 -4.71 -8.21 -10.17
N VAL A 164 -5.32 -7.02 -10.20
CA VAL A 164 -4.77 -5.89 -10.99
C VAL A 164 -3.69 -5.10 -10.23
N LEU A 165 -3.70 -5.16 -8.90
CA LEU A 165 -2.75 -4.42 -8.05
C LEU A 165 -1.84 -5.34 -7.22
N LYS A 166 -1.83 -6.65 -7.50
CA LYS A 166 -0.94 -7.61 -6.80
C LYS A 166 0.54 -7.31 -7.03
N ASP A 167 0.84 -6.55 -8.09
CA ASP A 167 2.19 -6.12 -8.46
C ASP A 167 2.49 -4.67 -8.00
N ASP A 168 1.61 -4.05 -7.20
CA ASP A 168 1.92 -2.78 -6.56
C ASP A 168 2.75 -3.02 -5.28
N TYR A 169 4.06 -3.05 -5.47
CA TYR A 169 5.03 -3.26 -4.39
C TYR A 169 5.27 -2.03 -3.52
N ARG A 170 4.52 -0.94 -3.69
CA ARG A 170 4.69 0.24 -2.82
C ARG A 170 4.20 -0.09 -1.42
N PHE A 171 4.99 0.34 -0.44
CA PHE A 171 4.76 0.02 0.97
C PHE A 171 3.32 0.30 1.45
N ASN A 172 2.79 1.51 1.19
CA ASN A 172 1.43 1.87 1.57
C ASN A 172 0.36 0.97 0.91
N ALA A 173 0.59 0.52 -0.33
CA ALA A 173 -0.33 -0.42 -0.98
C ALA A 173 -0.27 -1.79 -0.30
N GLN A 174 0.93 -2.27 0.06
CA GLN A 174 1.12 -3.53 0.78
C GLN A 174 0.44 -3.54 2.17
N ILE A 175 0.59 -2.45 2.94
CA ILE A 175 -0.13 -2.31 4.22
C ILE A 175 -1.64 -2.27 3.97
N ALA A 176 -2.11 -1.45 3.04
CA ALA A 176 -3.53 -1.32 2.73
C ALA A 176 -4.14 -2.67 2.33
N PHE A 177 -3.43 -3.51 1.58
CA PHE A 177 -3.87 -4.87 1.28
C PHE A 177 -4.06 -5.74 2.51
N LYS A 178 -3.18 -5.63 3.50
CA LYS A 178 -3.33 -6.36 4.77
C LYS A 178 -4.50 -5.81 5.58
N CYS A 179 -4.67 -4.49 5.65
CA CYS A 179 -5.84 -3.86 6.28
C CYS A 179 -7.17 -4.33 5.64
N PHE A 180 -7.30 -4.24 4.31
CA PHE A 180 -8.53 -4.65 3.63
C PHE A 180 -8.75 -6.16 3.69
N LYS A 181 -7.69 -6.98 3.66
CA LYS A 181 -7.81 -8.43 3.86
C LYS A 181 -8.24 -8.77 5.30
N PHE A 182 -7.81 -7.99 6.28
CA PHE A 182 -8.28 -8.11 7.65
C PHE A 182 -9.79 -7.83 7.75
N ASP A 183 -10.26 -6.76 7.10
CA ASP A 183 -11.69 -6.45 7.02
C ASP A 183 -12.48 -7.55 6.30
N GLU A 184 -11.95 -8.15 5.23
CA GLU A 184 -12.56 -9.33 4.58
C GLU A 184 -12.70 -10.53 5.53
N PHE A 185 -11.73 -10.76 6.43
CA PHE A 185 -11.86 -11.79 7.45
C PHE A 185 -12.94 -11.41 8.47
N ARG A 186 -13.03 -10.15 8.89
CA ARG A 186 -14.10 -9.67 9.77
C ARG A 186 -15.48 -9.87 9.16
N GLU A 187 -15.72 -9.40 7.94
CA GLU A 187 -17.02 -9.51 7.27
C GLU A 187 -17.45 -10.97 7.07
N LYS A 188 -16.51 -11.89 6.85
CA LYS A 188 -16.83 -13.31 6.75
C LYS A 188 -17.32 -13.89 8.07
N LEU A 189 -16.90 -13.35 9.21
CA LEU A 189 -17.35 -13.87 10.51
C LEU A 189 -18.86 -13.72 10.69
N ASP A 190 -19.41 -12.60 10.23
CA ASP A 190 -20.84 -12.30 10.26
C ASP A 190 -21.69 -13.29 9.45
N THR A 191 -21.06 -14.06 8.56
CA THR A 191 -21.72 -15.09 7.74
C THR A 191 -21.75 -16.47 8.39
N PHE A 192 -21.08 -16.68 9.53
CA PHE A 192 -21.06 -17.96 10.26
C PHE A 192 -22.24 -18.33 11.19
N PRO A 193 -23.35 -17.58 11.37
CA PRO A 193 -24.46 -17.99 12.24
C PRO A 193 -25.03 -19.39 11.95
N THR A 194 -24.80 -19.95 10.76
CA THR A 194 -25.26 -21.28 10.33
C THR A 194 -24.15 -22.32 10.13
N ALA A 195 -22.88 -21.97 10.38
CA ALA A 195 -21.74 -22.82 10.03
C ALA A 195 -21.45 -23.93 11.05
N GLN A 196 -20.75 -24.98 10.62
CA GLN A 196 -20.33 -26.05 11.52
C GLN A 196 -19.12 -25.62 12.35
N TYR A 197 -19.02 -26.09 13.59
CA TYR A 197 -17.91 -25.76 14.51
C TYR A 197 -16.52 -26.01 13.88
N GLY A 198 -16.33 -27.12 13.16
CA GLY A 198 -15.07 -27.39 12.45
C GLY A 198 -14.73 -26.35 11.37
N THR A 199 -15.75 -25.81 10.69
CA THR A 199 -15.58 -24.70 9.72
C THR A 199 -15.14 -23.43 10.42
N ILE A 200 -15.75 -23.11 11.57
CA ILE A 200 -15.42 -21.93 12.38
C ILE A 200 -14.00 -22.06 12.93
N LEU A 201 -13.62 -23.21 13.49
CA LEU A 201 -12.26 -23.46 13.98
C LEU A 201 -11.22 -23.30 12.87
N THR A 202 -11.49 -23.86 11.68
CA THR A 202 -10.58 -23.72 10.52
C THR A 202 -10.44 -22.26 10.10
N PHE A 203 -11.54 -21.51 10.15
CA PHE A 203 -11.54 -20.08 9.86
C PHE A 203 -10.75 -19.28 10.89
N VAL A 204 -11.05 -19.44 12.18
CA VAL A 204 -10.34 -18.78 13.30
C VAL A 204 -8.85 -19.06 13.24
N ARG A 205 -8.46 -20.32 12.94
CA ARG A 205 -7.06 -20.70 12.74
C ARG A 205 -6.42 -19.96 11.56
N SER A 206 -7.13 -19.88 10.44
CA SER A 206 -6.63 -19.16 9.24
C SER A 206 -6.49 -17.67 9.50
N PHE A 207 -7.43 -17.08 10.27
CA PHE A 207 -7.38 -15.68 10.63
C PHE A 207 -6.24 -15.41 11.62
N SER A 208 -6.03 -16.28 12.62
CA SER A 208 -4.91 -16.21 13.57
C SER A 208 -3.55 -16.27 12.88
N ILE A 209 -3.37 -17.16 11.90
CA ILE A 209 -2.14 -17.20 11.09
C ILE A 209 -1.95 -15.87 10.36
N PHE A 210 -3.02 -15.36 9.75
CA PHE A 210 -2.95 -14.09 9.02
C PHE A 210 -2.66 -12.88 9.93
N THR A 211 -3.26 -12.79 11.11
CA THR A 211 -3.00 -11.68 12.06
C THR A 211 -1.58 -11.74 12.57
N ASN A 212 -1.05 -12.93 12.83
CA ASN A 212 0.33 -13.11 13.23
C ASN A 212 1.31 -12.66 12.13
N GLU A 213 1.05 -13.05 10.87
CA GLU A 213 1.77 -12.57 9.69
C GLU A 213 1.60 -11.05 9.45
N PHE A 214 0.52 -10.45 9.95
CA PHE A 214 0.29 -9.01 9.85
C PHE A 214 1.09 -8.27 10.92
N VAL A 215 1.06 -8.72 12.18
CA VAL A 215 1.90 -8.18 13.26
C VAL A 215 3.37 -8.22 12.85
N ALA A 216 3.87 -9.39 12.43
CA ALA A 216 5.27 -9.53 11.99
C ALA A 216 5.62 -8.58 10.85
N PHE A 217 4.73 -8.42 9.86
CA PHE A 217 4.94 -7.47 8.77
C PHE A 217 4.97 -6.01 9.26
N LEU A 218 4.11 -5.63 10.21
CA LEU A 218 4.11 -4.28 10.77
C LEU A 218 5.39 -4.00 11.54
N ASP A 219 5.84 -4.97 12.35
CA ASP A 219 7.09 -4.91 13.11
C ASP A 219 8.31 -4.78 12.18
N ASP A 220 8.39 -5.63 11.14
CA ASP A 220 9.46 -5.60 10.13
C ASP A 220 9.55 -4.26 9.38
N ASN A 221 8.46 -3.48 9.36
CA ASN A 221 8.39 -2.21 8.65
C ASN A 221 8.22 -0.99 9.58
N PHE A 222 8.46 -1.16 10.89
CA PHE A 222 8.40 -0.08 11.89
C PHE A 222 7.05 0.67 11.94
N VAL A 223 5.94 -0.05 11.71
CA VAL A 223 4.59 0.50 11.84
C VAL A 223 3.97 -0.01 13.11
N SER A 224 3.66 0.89 14.05
CA SER A 224 2.95 0.52 15.27
C SER A 224 1.45 0.42 15.04
N SER A 225 0.83 -0.67 15.51
CA SER A 225 -0.61 -0.79 15.64
C SER A 225 -0.94 -1.57 16.91
N GLU A 226 -1.43 -0.85 17.93
CA GLU A 226 -1.93 -1.45 19.17
C GLU A 226 -3.16 -2.32 18.85
N PHE A 227 -3.99 -1.86 17.92
CA PHE A 227 -5.17 -2.60 17.48
C PHE A 227 -4.82 -3.98 16.92
N VAL A 228 -3.90 -4.08 15.95
CA VAL A 228 -3.57 -5.37 15.32
C VAL A 228 -2.89 -6.32 16.31
N VAL A 229 -2.02 -5.80 17.18
CA VAL A 229 -1.33 -6.60 18.22
C VAL A 229 -2.32 -7.13 19.26
N GLU A 230 -3.24 -6.30 19.75
CA GLU A 230 -4.26 -6.74 20.69
C GLU A 230 -5.22 -7.76 20.07
N TYR A 231 -5.57 -7.56 18.80
CA TYR A 231 -6.41 -8.47 18.06
C TYR A 231 -5.75 -9.85 17.88
N ASP A 232 -4.47 -9.89 17.49
CA ASP A 232 -3.71 -11.14 17.33
C ASP A 232 -3.64 -11.95 18.64
N ARG A 233 -3.34 -11.26 19.75
CA ARG A 233 -3.31 -11.85 21.09
C ARG A 233 -4.68 -12.42 21.48
N SER A 234 -5.75 -11.68 21.23
CA SER A 234 -7.12 -12.10 21.57
C SER A 234 -7.56 -13.29 20.72
N LEU A 235 -7.26 -13.27 19.43
CA LEU A 235 -7.57 -14.34 18.50
C LEU A 235 -6.79 -15.62 18.79
N THR A 236 -5.51 -15.49 19.18
CA THR A 236 -4.67 -16.61 19.62
C THR A 236 -5.22 -17.25 20.91
N ASN A 237 -5.67 -16.44 21.87
CA ASN A 237 -6.31 -16.93 23.09
C ASN A 237 -7.60 -17.70 22.77
N LEU A 238 -8.46 -17.17 21.91
CA LEU A 238 -9.68 -17.84 21.46
C LEU A 238 -9.36 -19.18 20.78
N LEU A 239 -8.37 -19.21 19.88
CA LEU A 239 -7.97 -20.42 19.19
C LEU A 239 -7.46 -21.51 20.16
N ASN A 240 -6.65 -21.13 21.15
CA ASN A 240 -6.16 -22.05 22.17
C ASN A 240 -7.31 -22.66 22.97
N GLN A 241 -8.27 -21.84 23.41
CA GLN A 241 -9.45 -22.31 24.14
C GLN A 241 -10.33 -23.25 23.31
N MET A 242 -10.58 -22.91 22.03
CA MET A 242 -11.32 -23.78 21.12
C MET A 242 -10.59 -25.13 20.91
N THR A 243 -9.26 -25.12 20.87
CA THR A 243 -8.45 -26.33 20.71
C THR A 243 -8.41 -27.18 21.99
N GLU A 244 -8.28 -26.55 23.17
CA GLU A 244 -8.32 -27.22 24.47
C GLU A 244 -9.68 -27.91 24.71
N ALA A 245 -10.78 -27.28 24.30
CA ALA A 245 -12.13 -27.87 24.37
C ALA A 245 -12.28 -29.16 23.54
N LEU A 246 -11.42 -29.39 22.53
CA LEU A 246 -11.41 -30.60 21.70
C LEU A 246 -10.56 -31.74 22.27
N MET A 247 -9.58 -31.46 23.14
CA MET A 247 -8.58 -32.45 23.59
C MET A 247 -8.98 -33.25 24.84
N LYS A 248 -10.16 -33.04 25.43
CA LYS A 248 -10.58 -33.80 26.62
C LYS A 248 -11.05 -35.22 26.26
N PRO A 249 -10.46 -36.31 26.81
CA PRO A 249 -10.52 -37.64 26.19
C PRO A 249 -11.82 -38.43 26.38
N ASN A 250 -12.82 -37.92 27.11
CA ASN A 250 -14.10 -38.61 27.32
C ASN A 250 -15.14 -37.64 27.86
N SER A 251 -15.99 -37.06 27.02
CA SER A 251 -17.36 -36.58 27.33
C SER A 251 -17.83 -35.53 26.31
N LYS A 252 -19.15 -35.45 26.11
CA LYS A 252 -19.86 -34.29 25.54
C LYS A 252 -19.12 -32.99 25.87
N MET A 253 -18.86 -32.14 24.88
CA MET A 253 -18.21 -30.81 25.01
C MET A 253 -18.39 -30.19 26.40
N CYS A 254 -17.45 -30.44 27.30
CA CYS A 254 -17.37 -29.80 28.60
C CYS A 254 -16.29 -28.74 28.49
N LEU A 255 -16.72 -27.53 28.11
CA LEU A 255 -15.98 -26.30 28.28
C LEU A 255 -15.78 -26.09 29.78
N GLU A 256 -14.67 -26.57 30.35
CA GLU A 256 -14.16 -25.96 31.58
C GLU A 256 -13.41 -24.71 31.16
N LEU A 257 -14.13 -23.60 31.20
CA LEU A 257 -13.56 -22.27 30.97
C LEU A 257 -12.75 -21.90 32.20
N ASN A 258 -11.45 -21.71 32.02
CA ASN A 258 -10.57 -21.29 33.09
C ASN A 258 -10.79 -19.79 33.34
N GLU A 259 -11.45 -19.47 34.45
CA GLU A 259 -11.98 -18.15 34.81
C GLU A 259 -10.92 -17.03 34.81
N THR A 260 -9.64 -17.38 34.94
CA THR A 260 -8.54 -16.40 35.10
C THR A 260 -8.08 -15.72 33.80
N LYS A 261 -8.59 -16.11 32.62
CA LYS A 261 -8.06 -15.65 31.32
C LYS A 261 -9.01 -14.76 30.51
N PHE A 262 -10.15 -14.37 31.05
CA PHE A 262 -11.17 -13.59 30.35
C PHE A 262 -11.24 -12.15 30.87
N SER A 263 -11.75 -11.23 30.04
CA SER A 263 -12.15 -9.91 30.51
C SER A 263 -13.29 -10.05 31.51
N SER A 264 -13.34 -9.18 32.53
CA SER A 264 -14.32 -9.25 33.62
C SER A 264 -15.77 -9.27 33.14
N HIS A 265 -16.06 -8.62 32.01
CA HIS A 265 -17.38 -8.61 31.39
C HIS A 265 -17.77 -9.96 30.76
N PHE A 266 -16.81 -10.69 30.19
CA PHE A 266 -17.03 -12.04 29.66
C PHE A 266 -17.26 -13.04 30.80
N ILE A 267 -16.55 -12.85 31.93
CA ILE A 267 -16.83 -13.62 33.15
C ILE A 267 -18.27 -13.37 33.59
N GLU A 268 -18.73 -12.11 33.70
CA GLU A 268 -20.12 -11.80 34.07
C GLU A 268 -21.14 -12.45 33.12
N LEU A 269 -20.95 -12.35 31.80
CA LEU A 269 -21.82 -12.97 30.79
C LEU A 269 -21.83 -14.51 30.89
N ILE A 270 -20.70 -15.12 31.22
CA ILE A 270 -20.61 -16.57 31.44
C ILE A 270 -21.19 -16.96 32.78
N THR A 271 -20.94 -16.22 33.85
CA THR A 271 -21.44 -16.51 35.20
C THR A 271 -22.97 -16.43 35.23
N ASP A 272 -23.55 -15.41 34.62
CA ASP A 272 -25.01 -15.23 34.51
C ASP A 272 -25.66 -16.34 33.65
N GLN A 273 -24.94 -16.84 32.64
CA GLN A 273 -25.41 -17.91 31.75
C GLN A 273 -24.99 -19.33 32.17
N SER A 274 -24.13 -19.48 33.19
CA SER A 274 -23.58 -20.76 33.66
C SER A 274 -24.50 -21.50 34.62
N GLN A 275 -25.53 -20.84 35.15
CA GLN A 275 -26.49 -21.47 36.06
C GLN A 275 -27.33 -22.56 35.38
N HIS A 276 -27.33 -22.63 34.03
CA HIS A 276 -28.04 -23.65 33.27
C HIS A 276 -27.29 -24.08 31.99
N ILE A 277 -26.91 -25.37 31.94
CA ILE A 277 -27.01 -26.28 30.78
C ILE A 277 -25.76 -26.51 29.87
N ILE A 278 -25.62 -27.80 29.53
CA ILE A 278 -24.93 -28.41 28.38
C ILE A 278 -25.16 -27.59 27.11
N ARG A 279 -24.15 -26.85 26.65
CA ARG A 279 -24.28 -25.93 25.50
C ARG A 279 -24.50 -26.68 24.20
N SER A 280 -25.57 -26.32 23.47
CA SER A 280 -25.81 -26.81 22.12
C SER A 280 -24.78 -26.20 21.16
N LYS A 281 -24.59 -26.81 19.98
CA LYS A 281 -23.73 -26.28 18.91
C LYS A 281 -24.09 -24.82 18.54
N SER A 282 -25.37 -24.44 18.64
CA SER A 282 -25.86 -23.10 18.35
C SER A 282 -25.36 -22.06 19.34
N ASP A 283 -25.27 -22.42 20.63
CA ASP A 283 -24.91 -21.48 21.70
C ASP A 283 -23.43 -21.12 21.66
N MET A 284 -22.57 -22.06 21.25
CA MET A 284 -21.15 -21.78 21.03
C MET A 284 -20.90 -20.84 19.85
N ILE A 285 -21.66 -20.98 18.77
CA ILE A 285 -21.54 -20.06 17.61
C ILE A 285 -21.88 -18.64 18.06
N LYS A 286 -22.96 -18.47 18.82
CA LYS A 286 -23.37 -17.17 19.35
C LYS A 286 -22.31 -16.55 20.26
N LEU A 287 -21.70 -17.34 21.14
CA LEU A 287 -20.63 -16.85 22.02
C LEU A 287 -19.37 -16.45 21.25
N ILE A 288 -18.98 -17.23 20.23
CA ILE A 288 -17.83 -16.91 19.37
C ILE A 288 -18.11 -15.60 18.62
N LEU A 289 -19.31 -15.46 18.02
CA LEU A 289 -19.69 -14.23 17.31
C LEU A 289 -19.70 -13.02 18.25
N ALA A 290 -20.27 -13.14 19.45
CA ALA A 290 -20.28 -12.07 20.44
C ALA A 290 -18.86 -11.65 20.88
N GLU A 291 -17.95 -12.62 21.03
CA GLU A 291 -16.56 -12.32 21.37
C GLU A 291 -15.81 -11.69 20.19
N PHE A 292 -16.10 -12.09 18.95
CA PHE A 292 -15.60 -11.40 17.77
C PHE A 292 -16.12 -9.96 17.69
N ASP A 293 -17.41 -9.74 17.87
CA ASP A 293 -18.00 -8.40 17.91
C ASP A 293 -17.27 -7.53 18.94
N ARG A 294 -17.07 -8.04 20.15
CA ARG A 294 -16.35 -7.35 21.24
C ARG A 294 -14.89 -7.04 20.91
N ILE A 295 -14.12 -8.01 20.40
CA ILE A 295 -12.69 -7.80 20.05
C ILE A 295 -12.58 -6.83 18.87
N THR A 296 -13.60 -6.79 18.03
CA THR A 296 -13.62 -5.95 16.84
C THR A 296 -14.22 -4.55 17.05
N GLU A 297 -14.82 -4.29 18.22
CA GLU A 297 -15.26 -2.97 18.64
C GLU A 297 -14.06 -2.05 18.80
N VAL A 298 -14.01 -1.02 17.95
CA VAL A 298 -12.98 0.00 17.99
C VAL A 298 -13.27 0.92 19.17
N THR A 299 -12.67 0.65 20.33
CA THR A 299 -12.52 1.68 21.35
C THR A 299 -11.54 2.70 20.79
N VAL A 300 -12.02 3.88 20.42
CA VAL A 300 -11.16 4.97 19.92
C VAL A 300 -10.07 5.21 20.97
N PRO A 301 -8.81 4.81 20.73
CA PRO A 301 -7.77 5.09 21.69
C PRO A 301 -7.59 6.60 21.71
N LYS A 302 -7.57 7.20 22.90
CA LYS A 302 -7.11 8.58 23.03
C LYS A 302 -5.68 8.63 22.49
N ARG A 303 -5.50 9.43 21.43
CA ARG A 303 -4.22 9.76 20.79
C ARG A 303 -3.12 9.92 21.84
N ASN A 304 -2.29 8.91 22.01
CA ASN A 304 -0.96 9.05 22.58
C ASN A 304 0.02 8.96 21.41
N MET A 305 0.19 10.07 20.70
CA MET A 305 1.38 10.25 19.87
C MET A 305 2.55 10.64 20.77
N PRO A 306 3.71 10.01 20.61
CA PRO A 306 4.97 10.73 20.58
C PRO A 306 5.38 10.91 19.12
N LEU A 307 5.55 12.18 18.74
CA LEU A 307 6.00 12.67 17.45
C LEU A 307 7.40 12.14 17.12
N LEU A 308 7.53 11.28 16.11
CA LEU A 308 8.83 10.77 15.64
C LEU A 308 9.48 11.51 14.46
N PRO A 309 8.83 12.41 13.68
CA PRO A 309 9.56 13.24 12.71
C PRO A 309 10.22 14.47 13.33
N ILE A 310 9.76 14.95 14.50
CA ILE A 310 10.26 16.20 15.09
C ILE A 310 11.66 16.05 15.71
N PHE A 311 12.06 14.84 16.10
CA PHE A 311 13.38 14.62 16.69
C PHE A 311 14.53 14.62 15.66
N TYR A 312 14.29 14.22 14.41
CA TYR A 312 15.34 14.29 13.37
C TYR A 312 15.61 15.73 12.94
N ASP A 313 14.57 16.57 12.83
CA ASP A 313 14.74 17.99 12.50
C ASP A 313 15.35 18.78 13.67
N LEU A 314 14.95 18.50 14.93
CA LEU A 314 15.59 19.11 16.10
C LEU A 314 17.04 18.63 16.29
N ALA A 315 17.36 17.35 16.06
CA ALA A 315 18.73 16.87 16.22
C ALA A 315 19.70 17.55 15.24
N CYS A 316 19.27 17.88 14.02
CA CYS A 316 20.07 18.64 13.07
C CYS A 316 20.32 20.10 13.49
N GLU A 317 19.45 20.70 14.32
CA GLU A 317 19.63 22.06 14.83
C GLU A 317 20.54 22.13 16.07
N TYR A 318 20.76 21.01 16.78
CA TYR A 318 21.57 20.97 18.01
C TYR A 318 22.85 20.13 17.89
N ILE A 319 23.03 19.37 16.81
CA ILE A 319 24.27 18.66 16.52
C ILE A 319 25.08 19.53 15.56
N GLU A 320 26.07 20.25 16.09
CA GLU A 320 27.11 20.86 15.27
C GLU A 320 27.94 19.73 14.64
N PHE A 321 27.72 19.48 13.36
CA PHE A 321 28.64 18.66 12.59
C PHE A 321 29.92 19.45 12.37
N PRO A 322 31.11 18.88 12.64
CA PRO A 322 32.36 19.54 12.32
C PRO A 322 32.40 19.86 10.82
N PRO A 323 33.03 20.99 10.43
CA PRO A 323 33.17 21.34 9.03
C PRO A 323 33.76 20.16 8.24
N VAL A 324 33.32 20.00 6.98
CA VAL A 324 33.67 18.85 6.12
C VAL A 324 35.19 18.61 6.07
N ASP A 325 35.98 19.67 6.23
CA ASP A 325 37.45 19.64 6.25
C ASP A 325 38.01 18.92 7.50
N GLU A 326 37.39 19.05 8.68
CA GLU A 326 37.80 18.35 9.91
C GLU A 326 37.42 16.86 9.89
N LEU A 327 36.30 16.51 9.25
CA LEU A 327 35.88 15.12 9.06
C LEU A 327 36.84 14.35 8.13
N ALA A 328 37.39 15.03 7.10
CA ALA A 328 38.38 14.45 6.22
C ALA A 328 39.71 14.16 6.96
N GLU A 329 40.16 15.09 7.80
CA GLU A 329 41.36 14.92 8.62
C GLU A 329 41.23 13.79 9.65
N GLN A 330 40.07 13.63 10.28
CA GLN A 330 39.82 12.54 11.23
C GLN A 330 39.77 11.16 10.57
N VAL A 331 39.23 11.06 9.35
CA VAL A 331 39.20 9.81 8.58
C VAL A 331 40.61 9.42 8.11
N ASP A 332 41.45 10.38 7.74
CA ASP A 332 42.83 10.09 7.36
C ASP A 332 43.73 9.77 8.56
N ALA A 333 43.50 10.39 9.72
CA ALA A 333 44.16 10.03 10.98
C ALA A 333 43.82 8.59 11.42
N LEU A 334 42.57 8.15 11.23
CA LEU A 334 42.11 6.78 11.52
C LEU A 334 42.65 5.72 10.54
N LYS A 335 43.01 6.12 9.31
CA LYS A 335 43.67 5.24 8.34
C LYS A 335 45.16 5.07 8.66
N LEU A 336 45.83 6.13 9.13
CA LEU A 336 47.23 6.09 9.56
C LEU A 336 47.44 5.20 10.79
N THR A 337 46.49 5.16 11.74
CA THR A 337 46.57 4.28 12.92
C THR A 337 46.33 2.81 12.62
N ARG A 338 45.84 2.45 11.43
CA ARG A 338 45.68 1.04 11.00
C ARG A 338 46.89 0.49 10.22
N GLN A 339 47.90 1.31 9.97
CA GLN A 339 49.13 0.92 9.25
C GLN A 339 50.39 0.90 10.14
N GLN A 340 50.23 1.11 11.45
CA GLN A 340 51.21 0.79 12.49
C GLN A 340 50.73 -0.44 13.25
#